data_AF-A0A8C2VSJ2-F1
#
_entry.id   AF-A0A8C2VSJ2-F1
#
_cell.length_a   1.000
_cell.length_b   1.000
_cell.length_c   1.000
_cell.angle_alpha   90.00
_cell.angle_beta   90.00
_cell.angle_gamma   90.00
#
_symmetry.space_group_name_H-M   'P 1'
#
loop_
_entity.id
_entity.type
_entity.pdbx_description
1 polymer ?
#
loop_
_entity_poly.entity_id
_entity_poly.type
_entity_poly.pdbx_seq_one_letter_code
_entity_poly.pdbx_strand_id
1 'polypeptide(L)' 'MAKSSSLHIRVVEGRALPAKDVSGSSDPYCLVKVDDEVVARTATVWRSLSPFWGEEYTVHLPLDFHHLAFYVL' A
#
# COMPACT_ATOMS: atom_id res chain seq x y z
N MET A 1 -11.41 -8.35 28.28
CA MET A 1 -11.67 -7.74 26.96
C MET A 1 -10.34 -7.67 26.23
N ALA A 2 -10.18 -8.37 25.11
CA ALA A 2 -8.96 -8.24 24.30
C ALA A 2 -8.92 -6.83 23.71
N LYS A 3 -7.82 -6.09 23.91
CA LYS A 3 -7.62 -4.80 23.23
C LYS A 3 -7.45 -5.10 21.74
N SER A 4 -8.39 -4.68 20.90
CA SER A 4 -8.18 -4.64 19.45
C SER A 4 -7.68 -3.26 19.10
N SER A 5 -6.45 -3.18 18.56
CA SER A 5 -5.87 -1.96 18.00
C SER A 5 -6.27 -1.87 16.53
N SER A 6 -6.87 -0.75 16.13
CA SER A 6 -7.14 -0.45 14.72
C SER A 6 -6.15 0.60 14.21
N LEU A 7 -5.76 0.47 12.95
CA LEU A 7 -4.90 1.42 12.25
C LEU A 7 -5.66 2.00 11.07
N HIS A 8 -5.70 3.33 10.99
CA HIS A 8 -6.25 4.07 9.86
C HIS A 8 -5.10 4.44 8.93
N ILE A 9 -5.22 4.07 7.65
CA ILE A 9 -4.18 4.20 6.65
C ILE A 9 -4.76 4.95 5.46
N ARG A 10 -4.06 5.97 4.98
CA ARG A 10 -4.36 6.63 3.72
C ARG A 10 -3.17 6.50 2.79
N VAL A 11 -3.36 5.79 1.68
CA VAL A 11 -2.37 5.68 0.62
C VAL A 11 -2.66 6.77 -0.41
N VAL A 12 -1.92 7.87 -0.33
CA VAL A 12 -2.21 9.08 -1.12
C VAL A 12 -1.65 8.94 -2.53
N GLU A 13 -0.33 8.95 -2.68
CA GLU A 13 0.33 9.02 -3.98
C GLU A 13 1.77 8.48 -3.92
N GLY A 14 2.28 8.08 -5.08
CA GLY A 14 3.69 7.83 -5.32
C GLY A 14 4.31 8.98 -6.10
N ARG A 15 5.61 9.24 -5.93
CA ARG A 15 6.33 10.29 -6.65
C ARG A 15 7.66 9.76 -7.16
N ALA A 16 7.97 10.07 -8.42
CA ALA A 16 9.21 9.68 -9.08
C ALA A 16 9.54 8.18 -8.94
N LEU A 17 8.53 7.32 -9.17
CA LEU A 17 8.73 5.88 -9.14
C LEU A 17 9.66 5.42 -10.27
N PRO A 18 10.42 4.32 -10.08
CA PRO A 18 11.21 3.76 -11.15
C PRO A 18 10.32 3.27 -12.31
N ALA A 19 10.75 3.56 -13.54
CA ALA A 19 10.18 2.92 -14.72
C ALA A 19 10.60 1.46 -14.77
N LYS A 20 9.62 0.55 -14.81
CA LYS A 20 9.84 -0.89 -14.94
C LYS A 20 9.47 -1.44 -16.32
N ASP A 21 8.67 -0.69 -17.08
CA ASP A 21 8.25 -1.09 -18.42
C ASP A 21 9.15 -0.48 -19.49
N VAL A 22 9.26 -1.18 -20.63
CA VAL A 22 10.00 -0.73 -21.83
C VAL A 22 9.51 0.63 -22.34
N SER A 23 8.26 0.99 -22.03
CA SER A 23 7.65 2.28 -22.36
C SER A 23 8.22 3.47 -21.58
N GLY A 24 9.10 3.24 -20.61
CA GLY A 24 9.60 4.28 -19.69
C GLY A 24 8.58 4.68 -18.61
N SER A 25 7.59 3.81 -18.34
CA SER A 25 6.59 3.99 -17.30
C SER A 25 6.45 2.74 -16.42
N SER A 26 5.47 2.74 -15.53
CA SER A 26 5.07 1.60 -14.70
C SER A 26 3.56 1.63 -14.51
N ASP A 27 2.96 0.50 -14.13
CA ASP A 27 1.56 0.39 -13.71
C ASP A 27 1.45 0.22 -12.19
N PRO A 28 1.69 1.27 -11.38
CA PRO A 28 1.92 1.10 -9.95
C PRO A 28 0.65 0.87 -9.12
N TYR A 29 0.84 0.08 -8.06
CA TYR A 29 -0.09 -0.10 -6.95
C TYR A 29 0.69 -0.26 -5.64
N CYS A 30 0.04 -0.02 -4.51
CA CYS A 30 0.60 -0.20 -3.18
C CYS A 30 -0.08 -1.37 -2.46
N LEU A 31 0.72 -2.27 -1.90
CA LEU A 31 0.28 -3.28 -0.94
C LEU A 31 0.61 -2.80 0.47
N VAL A 32 -0.36 -2.90 1.37
CA VAL A 32 -0.15 -2.77 2.80
C VAL A 32 -0.10 -4.16 3.40
N LYS A 33 1.00 -4.49 4.08
CA LYS A 33 1.18 -5.76 4.77
C LYS A 33 1.33 -5.55 6.27
N VAL A 34 0.65 -6.39 7.04
CA VAL A 34 0.93 -6.58 8.47
C VAL A 34 1.61 -7.94 8.56
N ASP A 35 2.86 -7.92 9.01
CA ASP A 35 3.80 -9.03 8.86
C ASP A 35 3.81 -9.56 7.42
N ASP A 36 3.47 -10.84 7.22
CA ASP A 36 3.44 -11.47 5.90
C ASP A 36 2.08 -11.43 5.19
N GLU A 37 1.04 -10.90 5.84
CA GLU A 37 -0.32 -10.85 5.31
C GLU A 37 -0.61 -9.51 4.61
N VAL A 38 -1.15 -9.57 3.39
CA VAL A 38 -1.65 -8.37 2.68
C VAL A 38 -3.00 -8.00 3.25
N VAL A 39 -3.08 -6.87 3.94
CA VAL A 39 -4.30 -6.37 4.59
C VAL A 39 -5.03 -5.33 3.76
N ALA A 40 -4.34 -4.67 2.82
CA ALA A 40 -4.94 -3.75 1.86
C ALA A 40 -4.12 -3.67 0.57
N ARG A 41 -4.78 -3.33 -0.53
CA ARG A 41 -4.17 -3.10 -1.83
C ARG A 41 -4.90 -1.99 -2.57
N THR A 42 -4.16 -1.01 -3.09
CA THR A 42 -4.73 0.04 -3.93
C THR A 42 -5.06 -0.46 -5.33
N ALA A 43 -5.90 0.29 -6.04
CA ALA A 43 -6.04 0.18 -7.47
C ALA A 43 -4.69 0.36 -8.18
N THR A 44 -4.56 -0.28 -9.33
CA THR A 44 -3.43 -0.06 -10.23
C THR A 44 -3.68 1.21 -11.03
N VAL A 45 -2.72 2.13 -11.03
CA VAL A 45 -2.75 3.30 -11.92
C VAL A 45 -1.95 2.97 -13.16
N TRP A 46 -2.54 3.13 -14.35
CA TRP A 46 -1.89 2.77 -15.61
C TRP A 46 -0.85 3.82 -16.03
N ARG A 47 0.33 3.35 -16.46
CA ARG A 47 1.44 4.10 -17.06
C ARG A 47 1.76 5.43 -16.37
N SER A 48 2.06 5.35 -15.08
CA SER A 48 2.43 6.52 -14.28
C SER A 48 3.62 6.24 -13.37
N LEU A 49 4.56 7.18 -13.33
CA LEU A 49 5.63 7.22 -12.32
C LEU A 49 5.28 8.16 -11.16
N SER A 50 4.08 8.74 -11.17
CA SER A 50 3.55 9.60 -10.10
C SER A 50 2.05 9.32 -9.91
N PRO A 51 1.69 8.10 -9.47
CA PRO A 51 0.31 7.70 -9.32
C PRO A 51 -0.35 8.42 -8.13
N PHE A 52 -1.61 8.79 -8.30
CA PHE A 52 -2.48 9.18 -7.18
C PHE A 52 -3.51 8.08 -6.95
N TRP A 53 -3.52 7.51 -5.74
CA TRP A 53 -4.50 6.51 -5.32
C TRP A 53 -5.59 7.17 -4.45
N GLY A 54 -5.19 7.93 -3.44
CA GLY A 54 -6.11 8.61 -2.53
C GLY A 54 -6.99 7.67 -1.72
N GLU A 55 -6.62 6.41 -1.58
CA GLU A 55 -7.44 5.38 -0.94
C GLU A 55 -7.22 5.33 0.57
N GLU A 56 -8.30 5.09 1.32
CA GLU A 56 -8.32 5.04 2.78
C GLU A 56 -8.78 3.65 3.26
N TYR A 57 -8.11 3.12 4.27
CA TYR A 57 -8.38 1.81 4.86
C TYR A 57 -8.33 1.88 6.38
N THR A 58 -9.15 1.07 7.04
CA THR A 58 -9.04 0.78 8.46
C THR A 58 -8.76 -0.70 8.63
N VAL A 59 -7.62 -1.04 9.23
CA VAL A 59 -7.20 -2.43 9.44
C VAL A 59 -7.15 -2.76 10.93
N HIS A 60 -7.52 -3.97 11.29
CA HIS A 60 -7.39 -4.48 12.65
C HIS A 60 -6.02 -5.15 12.80
N LEU A 61 -5.23 -4.69 13.76
CA LEU A 61 -3.91 -5.24 14.01
C LEU A 61 -4.01 -6.41 14.99
N PRO A 62 -3.39 -7.56 14.70
CA PRO A 62 -3.13 -8.60 15.69
C PRO A 62 -2.39 -8.01 16.89
N LEU A 63 -2.55 -8.60 18.07
CA LEU A 63 -1.89 -8.11 19.29
C LEU A 63 -0.37 -8.32 19.28
N ASP A 64 0.08 -9.32 18.52
CA ASP A 64 1.43 -9.84 18.44
C ASP A 64 2.12 -9.51 17.11
N PHE A 65 1.54 -8.60 16.31
CA PHE A 65 2.17 -8.19 15.05
C PHE A 65 3.56 -7.57 15.30
N HIS A 66 4.48 -7.78 14.37
CA HIS A 66 5.86 -7.31 14.51
C HIS A 66 6.18 -6.14 13.58
N HIS A 67 5.62 -6.13 12.37
CA HIS A 67 5.94 -5.11 11.38
C HIS A 67 4.76 -4.75 10.48
N LEU A 68 4.77 -3.50 10.03
CA LEU A 68 3.89 -2.96 8.99
C LEU A 68 4.79 -2.58 7.81
N ALA A 69 4.44 -3.04 6.61
CA ALA A 69 5.22 -2.79 5.40
C ALA A 69 4.33 -2.28 4.26
N PHE A 70 4.89 -1.38 3.46
CA PHE A 70 4.26 -0.85 2.26
C PHE A 70 5.12 -1.25 1.07
N TYR A 71 4.54 -1.96 0.11
CA TYR A 71 5.22 -2.36 -1.12
C TYR A 71 4.60 -1.64 -2.30
N VAL A 72 5.39 -0.87 -3.02
CA VAL A 72 4.98 -0.24 -4.28
C VAL A 72 5.60 -1.00 -5.42
N LEU A 73 4.76 -1.43 -6.37
CA LEU A 73 5.24 -2.08 -7.60
C LEU A 73 5.34 -1.08 -8.73
#